data_AF-A0A0C5XB38-F1
#
_entry.id   AF-A0A0C5XB38-F1
#
_cell.length_a   1.000
_cell.length_b   1.000
_cell.length_c   1.000
_cell.angle_alpha   90.00
_cell.angle_beta   90.00
_cell.angle_gamma   90.00
#
_symmetry.space_group_name_H-M   'P 1'
#
loop_
_entity.id
_entity.type
_entity.pdbx_description
1 polymer ?
#
loop_
_entity_poly.entity_id
_entity_poly.type
_entity_poly.pdbx_seq_one_letter_code
_entity_poly.pdbx_strand_id
1 'polypeptide(L)'
;MSDPTDMALDGPLLIDTINPPAVEGRPMDHRKQPKKKDRGPIPARQGNGYYADHTTGDRLRSVTTILGGGVPKPALIHWAGNMVADSAIGNLPALVAASRNPEQLAELRRWITKAHTRKKDERAEVGGLVHKVIESRLLGTPLPQVIRVGETEWAIDGPELAPFLEHFLRFEDEWQPRWTASEMVVANPEHGWAGTLDYLIGADGRIGDALRAAGWEVDPAGDLMGDTKTGGDWIVPADGGAPHPKILGSGHVHGVYPEAGLQMSAYRQGKVCWLRDGSKAPMPATAEVGVVLHLRPEGYRLYPARCGELEYRYFRHAQMVDEWSSRIASAKADEPVIGKALVPPARPAEAVA
;
A
#
# COMPACT_ATOMS: atom_id res chain seq x y z
N MET A 1 16.46 -38.75 20.44
CA MET A 1 15.50 -37.68 20.73
C MET A 1 15.54 -36.76 19.53
N SER A 2 14.55 -36.92 18.64
CA SER A 2 14.43 -36.20 17.37
C SER A 2 13.66 -34.89 17.60
N ASP A 3 14.23 -33.81 17.07
CA ASP A 3 13.73 -32.44 17.02
C ASP A 3 12.39 -32.37 16.24
N PRO A 4 11.32 -31.71 16.73
CA PRO A 4 10.00 -31.75 16.10
C PRO A 4 9.73 -30.62 15.09
N THR A 5 10.74 -30.05 14.43
CA THR A 5 10.58 -28.91 13.50
C THR A 5 10.64 -29.25 12.01
N ASP A 6 10.81 -30.51 11.63
CA ASP A 6 10.93 -30.90 10.22
C ASP A 6 9.64 -31.56 9.70
N MET A 7 8.56 -30.79 9.63
CA MET A 7 7.44 -31.14 8.73
C MET A 7 7.77 -30.60 7.34
N ALA A 8 8.49 -31.42 6.57
CA ALA A 8 8.70 -31.24 5.14
C ALA A 8 7.35 -31.07 4.43
N LEU A 9 7.03 -29.84 4.03
CA LEU A 9 5.92 -29.55 3.14
C LEU A 9 6.42 -29.75 1.70
N ASP A 10 6.25 -30.97 1.18
CA ASP A 10 6.47 -31.31 -0.23
C ASP A 10 5.45 -30.57 -1.11
N GLY A 11 5.80 -29.34 -1.53
CA GLY A 11 5.07 -28.51 -2.47
C GLY A 11 5.97 -28.03 -3.62
N PRO A 12 5.44 -27.77 -4.83
CA PRO A 12 6.23 -27.69 -6.07
C PRO A 12 7.13 -26.44 -6.23
N LEU A 13 7.17 -25.54 -5.25
CA LEU A 13 8.11 -24.42 -5.20
C LEU A 13 8.51 -24.21 -3.74
N LEU A 14 9.66 -24.77 -3.34
CA LEU A 14 10.27 -24.47 -2.05
C LEU A 14 10.61 -22.98 -2.00
N ILE A 15 9.86 -22.22 -1.18
CA ILE A 15 10.23 -20.87 -0.72
C ILE A 15 11.57 -20.89 0.07
N ASP A 16 12.15 -22.08 0.24
CA ASP A 16 13.41 -22.35 0.94
C ASP A 16 14.66 -22.18 0.07
N THR A 17 14.52 -21.86 -1.23
CA THR A 17 15.66 -21.26 -1.93
C THR A 17 15.83 -19.83 -1.40
N ILE A 18 16.86 -19.67 -0.57
CA ILE A 18 17.14 -18.60 0.40
C ILE A 18 17.06 -17.16 -0.16
N ASN A 19 17.05 -16.99 -1.48
CA ASN A 19 16.76 -15.74 -2.14
C ASN A 19 16.16 -16.04 -3.51
N PRO A 20 15.33 -15.15 -4.10
CA PRO A 20 15.19 -15.16 -5.55
C PRO A 20 16.59 -15.26 -6.16
N PRO A 21 16.83 -16.13 -7.16
CA PRO A 21 18.17 -16.40 -7.66
C PRO A 21 18.91 -15.09 -7.87
N ALA A 22 20.14 -15.00 -7.37
CA ALA A 22 21.01 -13.86 -7.62
C ALA A 22 21.10 -13.74 -9.14
N VAL A 23 20.32 -12.83 -9.72
CA VAL A 23 20.38 -12.58 -11.15
C VAL A 23 21.75 -11.94 -11.35
N GLU A 24 22.65 -12.63 -12.03
CA GLU A 24 23.89 -12.05 -12.52
C GLU A 24 23.50 -10.87 -13.42
N GLY A 25 23.76 -9.65 -12.94
CA GLY A 25 23.10 -8.45 -13.44
C GLY A 25 21.84 -8.14 -12.63
N ARG A 26 21.87 -7.03 -11.88
CA ARG A 26 20.83 -6.75 -10.88
C ARG A 26 19.45 -6.71 -11.56
N PRO A 27 18.46 -7.47 -11.10
CA PRO A 27 17.09 -7.30 -11.57
C PRO A 27 16.68 -5.87 -11.19
N MET A 28 15.73 -5.27 -11.89
CA MET A 28 15.29 -3.88 -11.71
C MET A 28 16.00 -2.80 -12.56
N ASP A 29 15.20 -1.80 -12.89
CA ASP A 29 15.52 -0.67 -13.78
C ASP A 29 16.64 0.23 -13.24
N HIS A 30 17.89 0.00 -13.67
CA HIS A 30 19.05 0.87 -13.37
C HIS A 30 19.03 2.19 -14.14
N ARG A 31 17.92 2.58 -14.77
CA ARG A 31 17.82 3.90 -15.38
C ARG A 31 18.01 4.94 -14.30
N LYS A 32 19.17 5.58 -14.31
CA LYS A 32 19.43 6.74 -13.48
C LYS A 32 18.51 7.86 -13.93
N GLN A 33 17.83 8.48 -12.97
CA GLN A 33 17.15 9.72 -13.25
C GLN A 33 18.17 10.87 -13.17
N PRO A 34 18.15 11.83 -14.12
CA PRO A 34 18.99 13.02 -14.00
C PRO A 34 18.64 13.76 -12.72
N LYS A 35 19.68 14.24 -12.02
CA LYS A 35 19.53 15.05 -10.80
C LYS A 35 18.68 16.28 -11.12
N LYS A 36 17.61 16.50 -10.36
CA LYS A 36 16.82 17.74 -10.42
C LYS A 36 17.13 18.59 -9.19
N LYS A 37 17.36 19.89 -9.41
CA LYS A 37 17.75 20.85 -8.36
C LYS A 37 16.62 21.23 -7.40
N ASP A 38 15.37 20.91 -7.73
CA ASP A 38 14.15 21.33 -7.02
C ASP A 38 13.59 20.27 -6.07
N ARG A 39 14.20 19.09 -6.00
CA ARG A 39 13.78 18.03 -5.08
C ARG A 39 14.45 18.28 -3.74
N GLY A 40 13.66 18.40 -2.67
CA GLY A 40 14.15 18.62 -1.30
C GLY A 40 15.17 17.55 -0.84
N PRO A 41 15.65 17.64 0.41
CA PRO A 41 16.74 16.79 0.88
C PRO A 41 16.41 15.29 0.86
N ILE A 42 15.12 14.92 1.02
CA ILE A 42 14.64 13.54 1.12
C ILE A 42 13.93 13.12 -0.19
N PRO A 43 14.20 11.92 -0.73
CA PRO A 43 13.48 11.40 -1.89
C PRO A 43 11.98 11.24 -1.64
N ALA A 44 11.15 11.72 -2.56
CA ALA A 44 9.69 11.52 -2.52
C ALA A 44 9.22 10.55 -3.61
N ARG A 45 8.12 9.85 -3.34
CA ARG A 45 7.47 8.98 -4.32
C ARG A 45 6.90 9.82 -5.47
N GLN A 46 7.30 9.48 -6.69
CA GLN A 46 6.78 10.10 -7.91
C GLN A 46 5.48 9.42 -8.36
N GLY A 47 4.67 10.12 -9.16
CA GLY A 47 3.39 9.60 -9.68
C GLY A 47 3.50 8.32 -10.53
N ASN A 48 4.67 8.05 -11.10
CA ASN A 48 4.96 6.81 -11.82
C ASN A 48 5.31 5.62 -10.89
N GLY A 49 5.24 5.80 -9.57
CA GLY A 49 5.47 4.76 -8.58
C GLY A 49 6.93 4.48 -8.25
N TYR A 50 7.83 5.45 -8.45
CA TYR A 50 9.26 5.33 -8.15
C TYR A 50 9.74 6.44 -7.22
N TYR A 51 10.76 6.12 -6.44
CA TYR A 51 11.65 7.07 -5.79
C TYR A 51 12.90 7.24 -6.64
N ALA A 52 13.59 8.37 -6.48
CA ALA A 52 14.89 8.60 -7.08
C ALA A 52 15.86 9.05 -6.00
N ASP A 53 16.92 8.29 -5.77
CA ASP A 53 17.97 8.66 -4.82
C ASP A 53 18.69 9.92 -5.32
N HIS A 54 18.65 11.01 -4.55
CA HIS A 54 19.21 12.30 -4.96
C HIS A 54 20.74 12.27 -5.04
N THR A 55 21.40 11.37 -4.30
CA THR A 55 22.85 11.23 -4.28
C THR A 55 23.33 10.40 -5.48
N THR A 56 22.77 9.20 -5.65
CA THR A 56 23.24 8.20 -6.64
C THR A 56 22.54 8.29 -7.99
N GLY A 57 21.31 8.83 -8.01
CA GLY A 57 20.41 8.84 -9.16
C GLY A 57 19.63 7.54 -9.35
N ASP A 58 19.79 6.57 -8.45
CA ASP A 58 19.15 5.26 -8.56
C ASP A 58 17.64 5.39 -8.51
N ARG A 59 16.97 4.67 -9.42
CA ARG A 59 15.52 4.65 -9.52
C ARG A 59 14.97 3.44 -8.79
N LEU A 60 14.25 3.66 -7.71
CA LEU A 60 13.80 2.61 -6.79
C LEU A 60 12.28 2.48 -6.85
N ARG A 61 11.77 1.27 -7.09
CA ARG A 61 10.33 1.04 -7.22
C ARG A 61 9.66 1.15 -5.84
N SER A 62 8.53 1.84 -5.77
CA SER A 62 7.78 1.99 -4.52
C SER A 62 7.22 0.66 -4.03
N VAL A 63 7.39 0.33 -2.74
CA VAL A 63 6.80 -0.86 -2.09
C VAL A 63 5.30 -0.98 -2.37
N THR A 64 4.55 0.10 -2.23
CA THR A 64 3.10 0.12 -2.50
C THR A 64 2.75 -0.13 -3.97
N THR A 65 3.62 0.30 -4.90
CA THR A 65 3.43 0.02 -6.34
C THR A 65 3.72 -1.45 -6.63
N ILE A 66 4.79 -2.01 -6.04
CA ILE A 66 5.13 -3.43 -6.12
C ILE A 66 3.96 -4.29 -5.66
N LEU A 67 3.41 -4.01 -4.47
CA LEU A 67 2.26 -4.74 -3.95
C LEU A 67 1.02 -4.57 -4.85
N GLY A 68 0.84 -3.41 -5.46
CA GLY A 68 -0.25 -3.16 -6.41
C GLY A 68 -0.15 -3.96 -7.70
N GLY A 69 1.06 -4.23 -8.19
CA GLY A 69 1.30 -5.03 -9.40
C GLY A 69 1.45 -6.53 -9.14
N GLY A 70 1.92 -6.91 -7.95
CA GLY A 70 2.29 -8.28 -7.62
C GLY A 70 1.30 -9.07 -6.76
N VAL A 71 0.40 -8.40 -6.04
CA VAL A 71 -0.61 -9.06 -5.19
C VAL A 71 -2.00 -8.92 -5.83
N PRO A 72 -2.67 -10.04 -6.19
CA PRO A 72 -3.97 -9.98 -6.86
C PRO A 72 -5.06 -9.49 -5.91
N LYS A 73 -5.97 -8.65 -6.43
CA LYS A 73 -7.09 -8.07 -5.67
C LYS A 73 -8.44 -8.36 -6.31
N PRO A 74 -8.85 -9.64 -6.45
CA PRO A 74 -10.06 -10.03 -7.18
C PRO A 74 -11.33 -9.41 -6.58
N ALA A 75 -11.38 -9.20 -5.26
CA ALA A 75 -12.50 -8.55 -4.59
C ALA A 75 -12.76 -7.12 -5.11
N LEU A 76 -11.73 -6.40 -5.56
CA LEU A 76 -11.90 -5.04 -6.11
C LEU A 76 -12.64 -5.03 -7.45
N ILE A 77 -12.60 -6.14 -8.20
CA ILE A 77 -13.35 -6.28 -9.46
C ILE A 77 -14.85 -6.31 -9.16
N HIS A 78 -15.26 -7.16 -8.21
CA HIS A 78 -16.66 -7.25 -7.78
C HIS A 78 -17.13 -5.95 -7.14
N TRP A 79 -16.31 -5.35 -6.28
CA TRP A 79 -16.61 -4.04 -5.69
C TRP A 79 -16.79 -2.95 -6.77
N ALA A 80 -15.91 -2.89 -7.77
CA ALA A 80 -16.03 -1.93 -8.86
C ALA A 80 -17.31 -2.15 -9.69
N GLY A 81 -17.67 -3.40 -9.97
CA GLY A 81 -18.93 -3.75 -10.64
C GLY A 81 -20.16 -3.27 -9.87
N ASN A 82 -20.20 -3.53 -8.56
CA ASN A 82 -21.31 -3.09 -7.70
C ASN A 82 -21.40 -1.56 -7.66
N MET A 83 -20.27 -0.85 -7.48
CA MET A 83 -20.25 0.62 -7.48
C MET A 83 -20.79 1.22 -8.79
N VAL A 84 -20.51 0.59 -9.93
CA VAL A 84 -21.03 1.02 -11.24
C VAL A 84 -22.54 0.75 -11.34
N ALA A 85 -23.00 -0.43 -10.89
CA ALA A 85 -24.42 -0.77 -10.87
C ALA A 85 -25.23 0.17 -9.96
N ASP A 86 -24.76 0.41 -8.73
CA ASP A 86 -25.40 1.32 -7.77
C ASP A 86 -25.43 2.75 -8.30
N SER A 87 -24.33 3.22 -8.90
CA SER A 87 -24.28 4.53 -9.55
C SER A 87 -25.25 4.63 -10.73
N ALA A 88 -25.48 3.55 -11.48
CA ALA A 88 -26.46 3.54 -12.57
C ALA A 88 -27.90 3.59 -12.01
N ILE A 89 -28.20 2.77 -11.01
CA ILE A 89 -29.51 2.71 -10.34
C ILE A 89 -29.86 4.08 -9.75
N GLY A 90 -28.93 4.71 -9.02
CA GLY A 90 -29.11 6.04 -8.44
C GLY A 90 -29.28 7.16 -9.47
N ASN A 91 -28.95 6.93 -10.74
CA ASN A 91 -29.06 7.90 -11.84
C ASN A 91 -30.03 7.44 -12.95
N LEU A 92 -30.95 6.50 -12.65
CA LEU A 92 -31.88 5.93 -13.63
C LEU A 92 -32.66 7.00 -14.44
N PRO A 93 -33.27 8.04 -13.82
CA PRO A 93 -33.99 9.06 -14.59
C PRO A 93 -33.09 9.80 -15.58
N ALA A 94 -31.87 10.14 -15.17
CA ALA A 94 -30.89 10.81 -16.03
C ALA A 94 -30.43 9.90 -17.18
N LEU A 95 -30.24 8.60 -16.92
CA LEU A 95 -29.92 7.61 -17.95
C LEU A 95 -31.02 7.50 -19.01
N VAL A 96 -32.29 7.44 -18.58
CA VAL A 96 -33.44 7.40 -19.49
C VAL A 96 -33.51 8.67 -20.34
N ALA A 97 -33.35 9.86 -19.74
CA ALA A 97 -33.32 11.11 -20.49
C ALA A 97 -32.16 11.16 -21.51
N ALA A 98 -30.94 10.81 -21.07
CA ALA A 98 -29.75 10.82 -21.90
C ALA A 98 -29.82 9.80 -23.05
N SER A 99 -30.58 8.70 -22.92
CA SER A 99 -30.73 7.68 -23.96
C SER A 99 -31.25 8.21 -25.31
N ARG A 100 -31.87 9.39 -25.30
CA ARG A 100 -32.39 10.07 -26.50
C ARG A 100 -31.33 10.85 -27.27
N ASN A 101 -30.13 11.04 -26.69
CA ASN A 101 -29.01 11.75 -27.29
C ASN A 101 -27.71 10.93 -27.12
N PRO A 102 -27.12 10.40 -28.20
CA PRO A 102 -25.92 9.55 -28.11
C PRO A 102 -24.72 10.19 -27.39
N GLU A 103 -24.52 11.49 -27.53
CA GLU A 103 -23.39 12.19 -26.90
C GLU A 103 -23.58 12.29 -25.39
N GLN A 104 -24.78 12.69 -24.95
CA GLN A 104 -25.14 12.77 -23.53
C GLN A 104 -25.10 11.39 -22.87
N LEU A 105 -25.58 10.35 -23.55
CA LEU A 105 -25.50 8.97 -23.06
C LEU A 105 -24.03 8.53 -22.90
N ALA A 106 -23.18 8.84 -23.87
CA ALA A 106 -21.76 8.49 -23.80
C ALA A 106 -21.05 9.19 -22.65
N GLU A 107 -21.37 10.47 -22.39
CA GLU A 107 -20.84 11.22 -21.25
C GLU A 107 -21.29 10.65 -19.91
N LEU A 108 -22.59 10.47 -19.71
CA LEU A 108 -23.13 9.92 -18.47
C LEU A 108 -22.61 8.50 -18.22
N ARG A 109 -22.53 7.66 -19.25
CA ARG A 109 -21.93 6.32 -19.15
C ARG A 109 -20.47 6.40 -18.70
N ARG A 110 -19.65 7.28 -19.29
CA ARG A 110 -18.25 7.46 -18.84
C ARG A 110 -18.18 7.89 -17.38
N TRP A 111 -19.07 8.78 -16.95
CA TRP A 111 -19.16 9.21 -15.56
C TRP A 111 -19.56 8.05 -14.63
N ILE A 112 -20.60 7.28 -14.95
CA ILE A 112 -21.04 6.12 -14.15
C ILE A 112 -19.94 5.06 -14.04
N THR A 113 -19.29 4.68 -15.15
CA THR A 113 -18.21 3.68 -15.15
C THR A 113 -17.04 4.08 -14.24
N LYS A 114 -16.79 5.38 -14.07
CA LYS A 114 -15.75 5.93 -13.18
C LYS A 114 -16.15 6.04 -11.71
N ALA A 115 -17.36 5.61 -11.31
CA ALA A 115 -17.84 5.72 -9.92
C ALA A 115 -16.91 5.05 -8.92
N HIS A 116 -16.46 3.82 -9.21
CA HIS A 116 -15.50 3.12 -8.37
C HIS A 116 -14.15 3.86 -8.26
N THR A 117 -13.68 4.48 -9.34
CA THR A 117 -12.43 5.25 -9.34
C THR A 117 -12.55 6.49 -8.46
N ARG A 118 -13.64 7.27 -8.62
CA ARG A 118 -13.90 8.43 -7.75
C ARG A 118 -13.93 8.04 -6.28
N LYS A 119 -14.63 6.95 -5.92
CA LYS A 119 -14.71 6.53 -4.52
C LYS A 119 -13.38 6.04 -3.96
N LYS A 120 -12.57 5.37 -4.79
CA LYS A 120 -11.21 4.94 -4.43
C LYS A 120 -10.30 6.14 -4.21
N ASP A 121 -10.34 7.13 -5.10
CA ASP A 121 -9.49 8.33 -5.03
C ASP A 121 -9.87 9.19 -3.81
N GLU A 122 -11.17 9.41 -3.56
CA GLU A 122 -11.69 10.05 -2.33
C GLU A 122 -11.16 9.37 -1.07
N ARG A 123 -11.23 8.03 -1.00
CA ARG A 123 -10.70 7.27 0.15
C ARG A 123 -9.17 7.38 0.29
N ALA A 124 -8.45 7.41 -0.81
CA ALA A 124 -6.99 7.55 -0.80
C ALA A 124 -6.57 8.95 -0.33
N GLU A 125 -7.31 9.99 -0.74
CA GLU A 125 -7.12 11.36 -0.27
C GLU A 125 -7.33 11.43 1.24
N VAL A 126 -8.49 10.97 1.74
CA VAL A 126 -8.79 10.94 3.19
C VAL A 126 -7.69 10.22 3.98
N GLY A 127 -7.23 9.06 3.51
CA GLY A 127 -6.10 8.36 4.14
C GLY A 127 -4.83 9.20 4.19
N GLY A 128 -4.44 9.81 3.07
CA GLY A 128 -3.28 10.71 3.03
C GLY A 128 -3.42 11.93 3.96
N LEU A 129 -4.65 12.46 4.12
CA LEU A 129 -4.90 13.57 5.03
C LEU A 129 -4.71 13.18 6.49
N VAL A 130 -5.28 12.04 6.89
CA VAL A 130 -5.16 11.52 8.25
C VAL A 130 -3.70 11.23 8.59
N HIS A 131 -2.93 10.63 7.67
CA HIS A 131 -1.49 10.44 7.83
C HIS A 131 -0.76 11.76 8.05
N LYS A 132 -1.10 12.80 7.29
CA LYS A 132 -0.50 14.13 7.43
C LYS A 132 -0.82 14.78 8.78
N VAL A 133 -2.04 14.60 9.29
CA VAL A 133 -2.45 15.07 10.63
C VAL A 133 -1.68 14.34 11.71
N ILE A 134 -1.58 13.00 11.61
CA ILE A 134 -0.81 12.17 12.52
C ILE A 134 0.65 12.61 12.50
N GLU A 135 1.29 12.68 11.32
CA GLU A 135 2.67 13.16 11.17
C GLU A 135 2.86 14.51 11.86
N SER A 136 2.04 15.52 11.54
CA SER A 136 2.18 16.85 12.14
C SER A 136 2.15 16.80 13.66
N ARG A 137 1.29 15.95 14.22
CA ARG A 137 1.14 15.72 15.66
C ARG A 137 2.33 15.00 16.27
N LEU A 138 2.84 13.95 15.64
CA LEU A 138 4.03 13.21 16.09
C LEU A 138 5.28 14.08 16.13
N LEU A 139 5.35 15.07 15.23
CA LEU A 139 6.48 15.97 15.11
C LEU A 139 6.36 17.26 15.91
N GLY A 140 5.22 17.49 16.56
CA GLY A 140 4.93 18.75 17.23
C GLY A 140 4.93 19.96 16.28
N THR A 141 4.70 19.72 14.98
CA THR A 141 4.58 20.80 13.99
C THR A 141 3.15 21.34 13.99
N PRO A 142 2.92 22.59 13.54
CA PRO A 142 1.58 23.15 13.48
C PRO A 142 0.65 22.25 12.67
N LEU A 143 -0.49 21.88 13.27
CA LEU A 143 -1.53 21.14 12.56
C LEU A 143 -2.09 21.98 11.41
N PRO A 144 -2.30 21.39 10.22
CA PRO A 144 -3.00 22.09 9.15
C PRO A 144 -4.42 22.44 9.62
N GLN A 145 -4.84 23.68 9.37
CA GLN A 145 -6.20 24.12 9.74
C GLN A 145 -7.25 23.57 8.77
N VAL A 146 -6.87 23.48 7.49
CA VAL A 146 -7.69 22.94 6.41
C VAL A 146 -6.87 21.98 5.57
N ILE A 147 -7.55 20.98 5.03
CA ILE A 147 -6.97 20.00 4.14
C ILE A 147 -7.90 19.78 2.95
N ARG A 148 -7.33 19.74 1.74
CA ARG A 148 -8.11 19.65 0.50
C ARG A 148 -8.43 18.19 0.14
N VAL A 149 -9.70 17.90 -0.13
CA VAL A 149 -10.23 16.64 -0.67
C VAL A 149 -10.98 16.94 -1.96
N GLY A 150 -10.47 16.43 -3.08
CA GLY A 150 -10.92 16.80 -4.42
C GLY A 150 -10.93 18.31 -4.63
N GLU A 151 -12.14 18.86 -4.82
CA GLU A 151 -12.36 20.29 -5.02
C GLU A 151 -12.78 21.04 -3.74
N THR A 152 -12.93 20.32 -2.62
CA THR A 152 -13.41 20.84 -1.33
C THR A 152 -12.29 20.98 -0.32
N GLU A 153 -12.44 21.92 0.62
CA GLU A 153 -11.57 22.05 1.79
C GLU A 153 -12.29 21.57 3.03
N TRP A 154 -11.67 20.67 3.77
CA TRP A 154 -12.18 20.15 5.04
C TRP A 154 -11.39 20.79 6.17
N ALA A 155 -12.10 21.34 7.15
CA ALA A 155 -11.48 21.79 8.38
C ALA A 155 -11.01 20.58 9.19
N ILE A 156 -9.87 20.70 9.88
CA ILE A 156 -9.33 19.58 10.69
C ILE A 156 -10.26 19.20 11.85
N ASP A 157 -11.00 20.18 12.38
CA ASP A 157 -12.04 20.04 13.40
C ASP A 157 -13.45 19.89 12.79
N GLY A 158 -13.53 19.75 11.47
CA GLY A 158 -14.78 19.49 10.75
C GLY A 158 -15.30 18.06 10.96
N PRO A 159 -16.58 17.82 10.70
CA PRO A 159 -17.23 16.52 10.97
C PRO A 159 -16.61 15.34 10.22
N GLU A 160 -15.90 15.59 9.12
CA GLU A 160 -15.24 14.55 8.32
C GLU A 160 -13.91 14.06 8.94
N LEU A 161 -13.17 14.91 9.64
CA LEU A 161 -11.83 14.61 10.18
C LEU A 161 -11.77 14.58 11.71
N ALA A 162 -12.60 15.36 12.39
CA ALA A 162 -12.63 15.42 13.85
C ALA A 162 -12.77 14.03 14.51
N PRO A 163 -13.64 13.11 14.02
CA PRO A 163 -13.74 11.77 14.59
C PRO A 163 -12.44 10.95 14.46
N PHE A 164 -11.72 11.06 13.34
CA PHE A 164 -10.43 10.39 13.19
C PHE A 164 -9.40 10.95 14.18
N LEU A 165 -9.35 12.27 14.35
CA LEU A 165 -8.44 12.91 15.29
C LEU A 165 -8.77 12.55 16.74
N GLU A 166 -10.05 12.56 17.11
CA GLU A 166 -10.52 12.15 18.44
C GLU A 166 -10.11 10.71 18.76
N HIS A 167 -10.29 9.79 17.82
CA HIS A 167 -9.93 8.39 18.05
C HIS A 167 -8.43 8.13 17.99
N PHE A 168 -7.66 8.92 17.24
CA PHE A 168 -6.20 8.90 17.30
C PHE A 168 -5.71 9.41 18.65
N LEU A 169 -6.29 10.50 19.15
CA LEU A 169 -6.05 11.04 20.49
C LEU A 169 -6.31 10.02 21.58
N ARG A 170 -7.45 9.32 21.48
CA ARG A 170 -7.80 8.25 22.41
C ARG A 170 -6.79 7.10 22.34
N PHE A 171 -6.33 6.73 21.15
CA PHE A 171 -5.26 5.75 21.00
C PHE A 171 -3.96 6.19 21.69
N GLU A 172 -3.53 7.44 21.52
CA GLU A 172 -2.33 7.96 22.19
C GLU A 172 -2.47 7.94 23.72
N ASP A 173 -3.63 8.32 24.25
CA ASP A 173 -3.90 8.31 25.70
C ASP A 173 -3.92 6.88 26.28
N GLU A 174 -4.60 5.95 25.60
CA GLU A 174 -4.78 4.58 26.07
C GLU A 174 -3.50 3.74 25.93
N TRP A 175 -2.76 3.89 24.84
CA TRP A 175 -1.58 3.06 24.55
C TRP A 175 -0.25 3.71 24.89
N GLN A 176 -0.21 5.04 25.02
CA GLN A 176 1.00 5.82 25.33
C GLN A 176 2.21 5.41 24.48
N PRO A 177 2.09 5.40 23.13
CA PRO A 177 3.17 4.98 22.24
C PRO A 177 4.39 5.89 22.37
N ARG A 178 5.57 5.30 22.48
CA ARG A 178 6.84 6.02 22.36
C ARG A 178 7.23 6.08 20.89
N TRP A 179 6.92 7.19 20.23
CA TRP A 179 7.25 7.40 18.81
C TRP A 179 8.76 7.54 18.60
N THR A 180 9.36 6.71 17.75
CA THR A 180 10.80 6.77 17.42
C THR A 180 11.08 7.27 16.01
N ALA A 181 10.10 7.13 15.11
CA ALA A 181 10.13 7.68 13.76
C ALA A 181 8.73 7.93 13.22
N SER A 182 8.60 8.83 12.24
CA SER A 182 7.38 9.06 11.46
C SER A 182 7.75 9.53 10.05
N GLU A 183 6.99 9.07 9.05
CA GLU A 183 7.13 9.42 7.62
C GLU A 183 8.58 9.28 7.11
N MET A 184 9.27 8.22 7.58
CA MET A 184 10.67 7.97 7.27
C MET A 184 10.78 7.24 5.92
N VAL A 185 11.57 7.80 5.01
CA VAL A 185 11.89 7.14 3.75
C VAL A 185 12.94 6.08 3.98
N VAL A 186 12.66 4.86 3.53
CA VAL A 186 13.51 3.68 3.66
C VAL A 186 13.72 3.04 2.29
N ALA A 187 14.88 2.44 2.08
CA ALA A 187 15.19 1.76 0.83
C ALA A 187 16.06 0.54 1.03
N ASN A 188 15.92 -0.39 0.10
CA ASN A 188 16.90 -1.43 -0.16
C ASN A 188 17.36 -1.26 -1.62
N PRO A 189 18.48 -0.53 -1.84
CA PRO A 189 19.01 -0.29 -3.18
C PRO A 189 19.44 -1.58 -3.90
N GLU A 190 19.92 -2.57 -3.15
CA GLU A 190 20.32 -3.88 -3.69
C GLU A 190 19.12 -4.61 -4.31
N HIS A 191 17.96 -4.52 -3.66
CA HIS A 191 16.72 -5.13 -4.12
C HIS A 191 15.85 -4.17 -4.98
N GLY A 192 16.35 -2.96 -5.26
CA GLY A 192 15.74 -2.02 -6.20
C GLY A 192 14.40 -1.40 -5.76
N TRP A 193 14.15 -1.28 -4.45
CA TRP A 193 12.90 -0.70 -3.93
C TRP A 193 13.12 0.36 -2.84
N ALA A 194 12.12 1.23 -2.69
CA ALA A 194 12.03 2.22 -1.62
C ALA A 194 10.57 2.40 -1.18
N GLY A 195 10.36 3.02 -0.03
CA GLY A 195 9.06 3.46 0.42
C GLY A 195 9.14 4.39 1.62
N THR A 196 7.99 4.90 2.03
CA THR A 196 7.86 5.71 3.24
C THR A 196 7.06 4.89 4.24
N LEU A 197 7.60 4.67 5.45
CA LEU A 197 6.85 4.06 6.55
C LEU A 197 6.03 5.11 7.28
N ASP A 198 4.91 4.71 7.88
CA ASP A 198 4.04 5.63 8.61
C ASP A 198 4.72 6.06 9.93
N TYR A 199 5.11 5.09 10.76
CA TYR A 199 5.84 5.33 12.02
C TYR A 199 6.53 4.09 12.60
N LEU A 200 7.44 4.35 13.54
CA LEU A 200 8.03 3.36 14.44
C LEU A 200 7.65 3.66 15.90
N ILE A 201 7.44 2.61 16.69
CA ILE A 201 7.04 2.70 18.09
C ILE A 201 8.00 1.87 18.95
N GLY A 202 8.48 2.43 20.06
CA GLY A 202 9.27 1.70 21.05
C GLY A 202 8.54 0.49 21.66
N ALA A 203 9.24 -0.63 21.79
CA ALA A 203 8.68 -1.88 22.28
C ALA A 203 8.69 -2.06 23.82
N ASP A 204 9.17 -1.05 24.55
CA ASP A 204 9.21 -0.96 26.01
C ASP A 204 7.87 -0.52 26.63
N GLY A 205 6.93 -0.05 25.81
CA GLY A 205 5.62 0.43 26.27
C GLY A 205 4.49 -0.59 26.23
N ARG A 206 3.27 -0.11 26.47
CA ARG A 206 2.03 -0.93 26.57
C ARG A 206 1.77 -1.80 25.35
N ILE A 207 2.10 -1.31 24.15
CA ILE A 207 1.93 -2.06 22.90
C ILE A 207 2.87 -3.28 22.89
N GLY A 208 4.14 -3.09 23.23
CA GLY A 208 5.10 -4.18 23.33
C GLY A 208 4.73 -5.20 24.41
N ASP A 209 4.25 -4.73 25.56
CA ASP A 209 3.74 -5.61 26.63
C ASP A 209 2.55 -6.45 26.18
N ALA A 210 1.58 -5.84 25.49
CA ALA A 210 0.42 -6.56 24.96
C ALA A 210 0.81 -7.60 23.90
N LEU A 211 1.79 -7.29 23.05
CA LEU A 211 2.32 -8.26 22.08
C LEU A 211 3.02 -9.43 22.77
N ARG A 212 3.87 -9.17 23.77
CA ARG A 212 4.52 -10.22 24.57
C ARG A 212 3.50 -11.10 25.30
N ALA A 213 2.47 -10.49 25.89
CA ALA A 213 1.38 -11.21 26.55
C ALA A 213 0.56 -12.07 25.58
N ALA A 214 0.48 -11.66 24.31
CA ALA A 214 -0.14 -12.43 23.23
C ALA A 214 0.80 -13.50 22.62
N GLY A 215 2.02 -13.67 23.16
CA GLY A 215 2.97 -14.71 22.75
C GLY A 215 3.93 -14.30 21.63
N TRP A 216 4.02 -13.02 21.28
CA TRP A 216 5.00 -12.54 20.30
C TRP A 216 6.38 -12.34 20.93
N GLU A 217 7.42 -12.74 20.20
CA GLU A 217 8.80 -12.42 20.57
C GLU A 217 9.11 -10.96 20.22
N VAL A 218 9.24 -10.13 21.25
CA VAL A 218 9.49 -8.69 21.11
C VAL A 218 10.51 -8.27 22.16
N ASP A 219 11.70 -7.89 21.71
CA ASP A 219 12.73 -7.27 22.56
C ASP A 219 12.22 -5.90 23.07
N PRO A 220 12.10 -5.68 24.39
CA PRO A 220 11.71 -4.39 24.95
C PRO A 220 12.63 -3.23 24.53
N ALA A 221 13.90 -3.49 24.23
CA ALA A 221 14.84 -2.46 23.79
C ALA A 221 14.69 -2.10 22.30
N GLY A 222 13.91 -2.86 21.54
CA GLY A 222 13.68 -2.65 20.12
C GLY A 222 12.53 -1.72 19.78
N ASP A 223 12.29 -1.59 18.48
CA ASP A 223 11.16 -0.85 17.91
C ASP A 223 10.19 -1.79 17.16
N LEU A 224 8.96 -1.33 16.99
CA LEU A 224 7.87 -1.97 16.25
C LEU A 224 7.56 -1.16 15.00
N MET A 225 7.29 -1.85 13.89
CA MET A 225 6.69 -1.23 12.72
C MET A 225 5.24 -0.88 13.00
N GLY A 226 4.81 0.28 12.50
CA GLY A 226 3.43 0.70 12.60
C GLY A 226 2.88 1.19 11.27
N ASP A 227 1.63 0.83 11.00
CA ASP A 227 0.92 1.20 9.79
C ASP A 227 -0.52 1.61 10.13
N THR A 228 -0.98 2.77 9.63
CA THR A 228 -2.34 3.25 9.87
C THR A 228 -3.22 3.04 8.66
N LYS A 229 -4.34 2.35 8.87
CA LYS A 229 -5.38 2.15 7.86
C LYS A 229 -6.65 2.90 8.24
N THR A 230 -7.14 3.73 7.33
CA THR A 230 -8.38 4.50 7.49
C THR A 230 -9.55 3.98 6.65
N GLY A 231 -9.27 3.03 5.77
CA GLY A 231 -10.28 2.42 4.89
C GLY A 231 -11.06 1.27 5.55
N GLY A 232 -12.03 0.74 4.80
CA GLY A 232 -12.92 -0.35 5.25
C GLY A 232 -14.22 0.17 5.81
N ASP A 233 -15.02 -0.69 6.44
CA ASP A 233 -16.30 -0.35 7.09
C ASP A 233 -16.35 -1.04 8.46
N TRP A 234 -16.89 -0.37 9.46
CA TRP A 234 -17.33 -1.01 10.69
C TRP A 234 -18.83 -1.22 10.63
N ILE A 235 -19.32 -2.19 11.42
CA ILE A 235 -20.75 -2.39 11.62
C ILE A 235 -21.16 -1.49 12.77
N VAL A 236 -22.10 -0.59 12.50
CA VAL A 236 -22.79 0.22 13.51
C VAL A 236 -24.19 -0.37 13.67
N PRO A 237 -24.43 -1.13 14.75
CA PRO A 237 -25.73 -1.74 14.99
C PRO A 237 -26.86 -0.71 15.10
N ALA A 238 -28.01 -0.99 14.47
CA ALA A 238 -29.18 -0.11 14.50
C ALA A 238 -29.85 -0.05 15.89
N ASP A 239 -29.59 -1.04 16.74
CA ASP A 239 -30.10 -1.15 18.10
C ASP A 239 -29.28 -0.36 19.14
N GLY A 240 -28.28 0.42 18.68
CA GLY A 240 -27.40 1.19 19.55
C GLY A 240 -26.26 0.37 20.16
N GLY A 241 -26.04 -0.87 19.71
CA GLY A 241 -24.87 -1.66 20.09
C GLY A 241 -23.53 -0.99 19.72
N ALA A 242 -22.46 -1.41 20.38
CA ALA A 242 -21.14 -0.85 20.13
C ALA A 242 -20.64 -1.12 18.69
N PRO A 243 -20.03 -0.13 18.01
CA PRO A 243 -19.40 -0.34 16.72
C PRO A 243 -18.33 -1.42 16.77
N HIS A 244 -18.32 -2.31 15.77
CA HIS A 244 -17.37 -3.42 15.70
C HIS A 244 -16.88 -3.66 14.26
N PRO A 245 -15.72 -4.30 14.08
CA PRO A 245 -15.14 -4.51 12.76
C PRO A 245 -16.02 -5.40 11.88
N LYS A 246 -16.17 -5.04 10.59
CA LYS A 246 -16.81 -5.90 9.60
C LYS A 246 -15.84 -6.99 9.17
N ILE A 247 -16.22 -8.26 9.30
CA ILE A 247 -15.44 -9.40 8.80
C ILE A 247 -15.91 -9.78 7.40
N LEU A 248 -14.97 -9.95 6.48
CA LEU A 248 -15.23 -10.36 5.10
C LEU A 248 -15.42 -11.88 5.01
N GLY A 249 -15.96 -12.36 3.89
CA GLY A 249 -16.07 -13.81 3.62
C GLY A 249 -14.73 -14.53 3.59
N SER A 250 -13.61 -13.81 3.44
CA SER A 250 -12.25 -14.33 3.59
C SER A 250 -11.78 -14.49 5.04
N GLY A 251 -12.56 -14.05 6.03
CA GLY A 251 -12.17 -13.99 7.43
C GLY A 251 -11.34 -12.75 7.81
N HIS A 252 -10.96 -11.91 6.84
CA HIS A 252 -10.22 -10.68 7.13
C HIS A 252 -11.13 -9.55 7.59
N VAL A 253 -10.60 -8.67 8.44
CA VAL A 253 -11.25 -7.40 8.80
C VAL A 253 -11.28 -6.48 7.58
N HIS A 254 -12.46 -5.96 7.24
CA HIS A 254 -12.61 -5.04 6.13
C HIS A 254 -11.83 -3.75 6.40
N GLY A 255 -10.79 -3.50 5.60
CA GLY A 255 -9.88 -2.36 5.74
C GLY A 255 -8.53 -2.68 6.39
N VAL A 256 -8.36 -3.87 6.97
CA VAL A 256 -7.10 -4.37 7.51
C VAL A 256 -6.73 -5.65 6.79
N TYR A 257 -5.82 -5.55 5.83
CA TYR A 257 -5.48 -6.64 4.92
C TYR A 257 -4.05 -7.15 5.16
N PRO A 258 -3.77 -8.44 4.88
CA PRO A 258 -2.45 -9.05 5.09
C PRO A 258 -1.29 -8.34 4.39
N GLU A 259 -1.55 -7.60 3.30
CA GLU A 259 -0.53 -6.81 2.59
C GLU A 259 0.13 -5.75 3.48
N ALA A 260 -0.50 -5.33 4.59
CA ALA A 260 0.16 -4.48 5.58
C ALA A 260 1.39 -5.18 6.18
N GLY A 261 1.31 -6.48 6.45
CA GLY A 261 2.45 -7.29 6.90
C GLY A 261 3.55 -7.37 5.85
N LEU A 262 3.20 -7.56 4.57
CA LEU A 262 4.17 -7.54 3.46
C LEU A 262 4.84 -6.17 3.33
N GLN A 263 4.08 -5.08 3.43
CA GLN A 263 4.57 -3.71 3.37
C GLN A 263 5.57 -3.43 4.50
N MET A 264 5.19 -3.71 5.75
CA MET A 264 6.07 -3.53 6.91
C MET A 264 7.31 -4.44 6.85
N SER A 265 7.17 -5.67 6.36
CA SER A 265 8.32 -6.58 6.20
C SER A 265 9.34 -6.06 5.20
N ALA A 266 8.87 -5.40 4.12
CA ALA A 266 9.74 -4.71 3.19
C ALA A 266 10.49 -3.59 3.90
N TYR A 267 9.79 -2.68 4.59
CA TYR A 267 10.42 -1.56 5.28
C TYR A 267 11.46 -1.99 6.32
N ARG A 268 11.16 -3.03 7.11
CA ARG A 268 12.09 -3.65 8.06
C ARG A 268 13.39 -4.13 7.40
N GLN A 269 13.29 -4.62 6.17
CA GLN A 269 14.42 -5.08 5.37
C GLN A 269 15.10 -3.98 4.53
N GLY A 270 14.74 -2.72 4.78
CA GLY A 270 15.48 -1.57 4.30
C GLY A 270 16.92 -1.59 4.81
N LYS A 271 17.88 -1.21 3.96
CA LYS A 271 19.30 -1.08 4.35
C LYS A 271 19.67 0.34 4.72
N VAL A 272 18.93 1.31 4.18
CA VAL A 272 19.16 2.73 4.42
C VAL A 272 17.82 3.43 4.67
N CYS A 273 17.86 4.45 5.52
CA CYS A 273 16.78 5.40 5.70
C CYS A 273 17.32 6.83 5.57
N TRP A 274 16.41 7.79 5.33
CA TRP A 274 16.73 9.20 5.29
C TRP A 274 16.27 9.89 6.57
N LEU A 275 17.19 10.62 7.19
CA LEU A 275 16.90 11.52 8.30
C LEU A 275 16.32 12.85 7.78
N ARG A 276 15.79 13.65 8.71
CA ARG A 276 15.12 14.93 8.38
C ARG A 276 16.03 15.95 7.67
N ASP A 277 17.32 15.91 7.96
CA ASP A 277 18.32 16.76 7.31
C ASP A 277 18.74 16.25 5.91
N GLY A 278 18.19 15.11 5.47
CA GLY A 278 18.51 14.45 4.20
C GLY A 278 19.70 13.50 4.26
N SER A 279 20.39 13.41 5.38
CA SER A 279 21.47 12.43 5.56
C SER A 279 20.90 11.01 5.59
N LYS A 280 21.74 10.03 5.22
CA LYS A 280 21.37 8.61 5.24
C LYS A 280 21.90 7.96 6.51
N ALA A 281 21.09 7.10 7.11
CA ALA A 281 21.47 6.24 8.22
C ALA A 281 21.08 4.79 7.91
N PRO A 282 21.65 3.79 8.62
CA PRO A 282 21.11 2.44 8.61
C PRO A 282 19.67 2.43 9.10
N MET A 283 18.83 1.60 8.48
CA MET A 283 17.46 1.39 8.94
C MET A 283 17.48 0.79 10.36
N PRO A 284 16.75 1.37 11.35
CA PRO A 284 16.64 0.77 12.67
C PRO A 284 16.07 -0.65 12.62
N ALA A 285 16.65 -1.56 13.41
CA ALA A 285 16.11 -2.91 13.57
C ALA A 285 14.74 -2.84 14.27
N THR A 286 13.80 -3.64 13.80
CA THR A 286 12.45 -3.75 14.38
C THR A 286 12.07 -5.20 14.57
N ALA A 287 11.11 -5.46 15.46
CA ALA A 287 10.58 -6.81 15.68
C ALA A 287 9.95 -7.40 14.42
N GLU A 288 9.82 -8.72 14.38
CA GLU A 288 9.14 -9.45 13.29
C GLU A 288 7.61 -9.35 13.34
N VAL A 289 7.09 -8.64 14.35
CA VAL A 289 5.70 -8.23 14.47
C VAL A 289 5.61 -6.71 14.49
N GLY A 290 4.68 -6.17 13.72
CA GLY A 290 4.29 -4.77 13.74
C GLY A 290 2.83 -4.64 14.20
N VAL A 291 2.34 -3.40 14.18
CA VAL A 291 0.95 -3.10 14.52
C VAL A 291 0.26 -2.33 13.40
N VAL A 292 -0.99 -2.71 13.13
CA VAL A 292 -1.88 -1.96 12.24
C VAL A 292 -2.90 -1.23 13.09
N LEU A 293 -2.84 0.10 13.07
CA LEU A 293 -3.87 0.97 13.64
C LEU A 293 -5.01 1.12 12.64
N HIS A 294 -6.13 0.43 12.87
CA HIS A 294 -7.36 0.65 12.11
C HIS A 294 -8.12 1.81 12.72
N LEU A 295 -7.93 3.00 12.15
CA LEU A 295 -8.50 4.25 12.66
C LEU A 295 -9.72 4.64 11.83
N ARG A 296 -10.88 4.79 12.48
CA ARG A 296 -12.17 5.00 11.84
C ARG A 296 -12.97 6.10 12.53
N PRO A 297 -13.97 6.71 11.86
CA PRO A 297 -14.85 7.67 12.53
C PRO A 297 -15.63 7.09 13.71
N GLU A 298 -15.85 5.77 13.72
CA GLU A 298 -16.59 5.07 14.77
C GLU A 298 -15.70 4.61 15.94
N GLY A 299 -14.38 4.66 15.77
CA GLY A 299 -13.42 4.21 16.79
C GLY A 299 -12.08 3.79 16.22
N TYR A 300 -11.25 3.18 17.06
CA TYR A 300 -9.99 2.57 16.62
C TYR A 300 -9.84 1.15 17.15
N ARG A 301 -9.04 0.35 16.44
CA ARG A 301 -8.53 -0.97 16.88
C ARG A 301 -7.06 -1.10 16.49
N LEU A 302 -6.29 -1.81 17.32
CA LEU A 302 -4.90 -2.13 17.06
C LEU A 302 -4.78 -3.63 16.79
N TYR A 303 -4.19 -4.00 15.66
CA TYR A 303 -4.01 -5.40 15.26
C TYR A 303 -2.53 -5.75 15.16
N PRO A 304 -2.07 -6.87 15.73
CA PRO A 304 -0.74 -7.38 15.42
C PRO A 304 -0.69 -7.85 13.97
N ALA A 305 0.43 -7.62 13.31
CA ALA A 305 0.67 -8.11 11.97
C ALA A 305 2.07 -8.70 11.88
N ARG A 306 2.16 -9.95 11.41
CA ARG A 306 3.45 -10.54 11.05
C ARG A 306 4.07 -9.73 9.94
N CYS A 307 5.33 -9.42 10.12
CA CYS A 307 6.14 -8.72 9.15
C CYS A 307 7.57 -9.21 9.23
N GLY A 308 7.76 -10.53 9.38
CA GLY A 308 9.04 -11.19 9.56
C GLY A 308 9.74 -11.48 8.24
N GLU A 309 10.69 -12.42 8.26
CA GLU A 309 11.45 -12.81 7.06
C GLU A 309 10.58 -13.51 6.01
N LEU A 310 9.64 -14.34 6.46
CA LEU A 310 8.72 -15.05 5.55
C LEU A 310 7.85 -14.08 4.76
N GLU A 311 7.26 -13.07 5.42
CA GLU A 311 6.49 -12.02 4.74
C GLU A 311 7.36 -11.24 3.75
N TYR A 312 8.63 -10.99 4.10
CA TYR A 312 9.53 -10.32 3.17
C TYR A 312 9.80 -11.15 1.91
N ARG A 313 9.99 -12.47 2.05
CA ARG A 313 10.12 -13.39 0.90
C ARG A 313 8.90 -13.32 0.00
N TYR A 314 7.68 -13.32 0.56
CA TYR A 314 6.46 -13.14 -0.25
C TYR A 314 6.43 -11.77 -0.96
N PHE A 315 6.87 -10.70 -0.29
CA PHE A 315 7.03 -9.40 -0.93
C PHE A 315 8.03 -9.44 -2.11
N ARG A 316 9.15 -10.16 -1.99
CA ARG A 316 10.10 -10.36 -3.10
C ARG A 316 9.45 -11.04 -4.31
N HIS A 317 8.62 -12.06 -4.08
CA HIS A 317 7.87 -12.72 -5.16
C HIS A 317 6.86 -11.78 -5.81
N ALA A 318 6.13 -10.98 -5.02
CA ALA A 318 5.26 -9.93 -5.55
C ALA A 318 6.05 -8.91 -6.40
N GLN A 319 7.29 -8.56 -6.02
CA GLN A 319 8.16 -7.72 -6.84
C GLN A 319 8.48 -8.36 -8.19
N MET A 320 8.79 -9.65 -8.24
CA MET A 320 9.06 -10.34 -9.51
C MET A 320 7.83 -10.30 -10.44
N VAL A 321 6.63 -10.48 -9.89
CA VAL A 321 5.37 -10.37 -10.65
C VAL A 321 5.16 -8.94 -11.15
N ASP A 322 5.35 -7.93 -10.29
CA ASP A 322 5.27 -6.50 -10.69
C ASP A 322 6.27 -6.16 -11.79
N GLU A 323 7.50 -6.68 -11.71
CA GLU A 323 8.54 -6.48 -12.72
C GLU A 323 8.14 -7.09 -14.06
N TRP A 324 7.66 -8.33 -14.05
CA TRP A 324 7.12 -8.97 -15.25
C TRP A 324 6.00 -8.12 -15.86
N SER A 325 4.97 -7.81 -15.09
CA SER A 325 3.76 -7.13 -15.58
C SER A 325 4.00 -5.70 -16.04
N SER A 326 4.90 -4.95 -15.37
CA SER A 326 5.11 -3.53 -15.67
C SER A 326 6.27 -3.25 -16.63
N ARG A 327 7.21 -4.19 -16.78
CA ARG A 327 8.42 -3.99 -17.60
C ARG A 327 8.54 -5.04 -18.70
N ILE A 328 8.61 -6.32 -18.34
CA ILE A 328 8.98 -7.39 -19.28
C ILE A 328 7.85 -7.66 -20.29
N ALA A 329 6.62 -7.81 -19.81
CA ALA A 329 5.45 -8.03 -20.64
C ALA A 329 4.97 -6.76 -21.38
N SER A 330 5.62 -5.62 -21.16
CA SER A 330 5.23 -4.36 -21.79
C SER A 330 5.48 -4.39 -23.29
N ALA A 331 4.48 -4.03 -24.09
CA ALA A 331 4.64 -3.84 -25.53
C ALA A 331 5.64 -2.72 -25.91
N LYS A 332 6.10 -1.94 -24.92
CA LYS A 332 7.13 -0.89 -25.08
C LYS A 332 8.55 -1.38 -24.73
N ALA A 333 8.74 -2.66 -24.41
CA ALA A 333 10.06 -3.24 -24.22
C ALA A 333 10.80 -3.33 -25.56
N ASP A 334 12.13 -3.29 -25.53
CA ASP A 334 12.97 -3.38 -26.74
C ASP A 334 12.75 -4.73 -27.46
N GLU A 335 12.55 -5.80 -26.68
CA GLU A 335 12.17 -7.13 -27.13
C GLU A 335 10.85 -7.54 -26.46
N PRO A 336 9.68 -7.22 -27.04
CA PRO A 336 8.40 -7.55 -26.42
C PRO A 336 8.14 -9.05 -26.47
N VAL A 337 7.57 -9.59 -25.38
CA VAL A 337 7.19 -11.02 -25.26
C VAL A 337 6.25 -11.45 -26.39
N ILE A 338 5.34 -10.55 -26.80
CA ILE A 338 4.46 -10.76 -27.95
C ILE A 338 4.99 -9.95 -29.13
N GLY A 339 5.45 -10.66 -30.17
CA GLY A 339 5.94 -10.07 -31.41
C GLY A 339 4.85 -9.47 -32.28
N LYS A 340 5.25 -8.94 -33.44
CA LYS A 340 4.31 -8.43 -34.45
C LYS A 340 3.46 -9.57 -35.02
N ALA A 341 2.24 -9.23 -35.45
CA ALA A 341 1.38 -10.16 -36.17
C ALA A 341 2.12 -10.72 -37.41
N LEU A 342 2.07 -12.04 -37.59
CA LEU A 342 2.62 -12.69 -38.77
C LEU A 342 1.77 -12.33 -40.00
N VAL A 343 2.44 -12.09 -41.13
CA VAL A 343 1.76 -11.89 -42.41
C VAL A 343 1.69 -13.25 -43.12
N PRO A 344 0.50 -13.70 -43.54
CA PRO A 344 0.40 -14.95 -44.29
C PRO A 344 1.20 -14.84 -45.60
N PRO A 345 1.86 -15.92 -46.04
CA PRO A 345 2.58 -15.91 -47.32
C PRO A 345 1.60 -15.63 -48.47
N ALA A 346 2.08 -14.95 -49.52
CA ALA A 346 1.30 -14.74 -50.73
C ALA A 346 0.85 -16.11 -51.28
N ARG A 347 -0.44 -16.22 -51.62
CA ARG A 347 -0.97 -17.43 -52.26
C ARG A 347 -0.23 -17.59 -53.60
N PRO A 348 0.35 -18.76 -53.93
CA PRO A 348 0.96 -18.97 -55.23
C PRO A 348 -0.09 -18.67 -56.32
N ALA A 349 0.33 -17.98 -57.38
CA ALA A 349 -0.56 -17.69 -58.50
C ALA A 349 -1.13 -19.01 -59.03
N GLU A 350 -2.45 -19.14 -59.10
CA GLU A 350 -3.08 -20.24 -59.82
C GLU A 350 -2.58 -20.18 -61.26
N ALA A 351 -1.88 -21.22 -61.69
CA ALA A 351 -1.59 -21.40 -63.10
C ALA A 351 -2.94 -21.53 -63.81
N VAL A 352 -3.32 -20.50 -64.57
CA VAL A 352 -4.47 -20.56 -65.47
C VAL A 352 -4.17 -21.67 -66.48
N ALA A 353 -4.91 -22.77 -66.39
CA ALA A 353 -4.85 -23.90 -67.32
C ALA A 353 -5.60 -23.57 -68.61
#